data_AF-A0A9P9P778-F1
#
_entry.id   AF-A0A9P9P778-F1
#
_cell.length_a   1.000
_cell.length_b   1.000
_cell.length_c   1.000
_cell.angle_alpha   90.00
_cell.angle_beta   90.00
_cell.angle_gamma   90.00
#
_symmetry.space_group_name_H-M   'P 1'
#
loop_
_entity.id
_entity.type
_entity.pdbx_description
1 polymer ?
#
loop_
_entity_poly.entity_id
_entity_poly.type
_entity_poly.pdbx_seq_one_letter_code
_entity_poly.pdbx_strand_id
1 'polypeptide(L)'
;MNPYETNPEKISPTDWYADVPFYGRYFPRPTDFTPDEKHINCTTPDSLEYWSTVNGRDVFVQERIPEVGLNIAWQYVSQSQKTSFKQQIREVLRKLCTTISPAEISRRSYVVTDPDPFEHRGIQELERDVIFAADNKDDDFSFMHNDISLSNCIVDNDRIVGLIDWEMAGFFGWKTAANIHVQIRTPKRENFVSLNLPEEMLNDILFWNDLYDVEY
;
A
#
# COMPACT_ATOMS: atom_id res chain seq x y z
N MET A 1 13.46 -17.14 12.73
CA MET A 1 12.00 -17.35 12.63
C MET A 1 11.65 -17.41 11.16
N ASN A 2 10.63 -18.18 10.74
CA ASN A 2 10.19 -18.16 9.35
C ASN A 2 9.47 -16.82 9.06
N PRO A 3 9.98 -15.93 8.20
CA PRO A 3 9.33 -14.66 7.87
C PRO A 3 7.96 -14.83 7.20
N TYR A 4 7.68 -16.00 6.64
CA TYR A 4 6.48 -16.30 5.85
C TYR A 4 5.47 -17.19 6.60
N GLU A 5 5.64 -17.40 7.92
CA GLU A 5 4.68 -18.19 8.69
C GLU A 5 3.37 -17.41 8.89
N THR A 6 2.29 -17.96 8.34
CA THR A 6 0.94 -17.41 8.44
C THR A 6 0.05 -18.15 9.42
N ASN A 7 0.35 -19.41 9.76
CA ASN A 7 -0.47 -20.20 10.66
C ASN A 7 -0.25 -19.73 12.11
N PRO A 8 -1.28 -19.17 12.78
CA PRO A 8 -1.16 -18.69 14.16
C PRO A 8 -0.63 -19.72 15.16
N GLU A 9 -0.91 -21.01 14.94
CA GLU A 9 -0.49 -22.10 15.82
C GLU A 9 1.02 -22.39 15.73
N LYS A 10 1.68 -21.90 14.69
CA LYS A 10 3.12 -22.09 14.45
C LYS A 10 3.94 -20.83 14.74
N ILE A 11 3.29 -19.71 15.05
CA ILE A 11 3.97 -18.46 15.43
C ILE A 11 4.65 -18.67 16.78
N SER A 12 5.92 -18.26 16.86
CA SER A 12 6.68 -18.36 18.12
C SER A 12 6.05 -17.48 19.20
N PRO A 13 5.96 -17.94 20.46
CA PRO A 13 5.56 -17.08 21.59
C PRO A 13 6.49 -15.88 21.82
N THR A 14 7.68 -15.89 21.21
CA THR A 14 8.65 -14.79 21.27
C THR A 14 8.58 -13.86 20.06
N ASP A 15 7.66 -14.08 19.11
CA ASP A 15 7.38 -13.15 18.01
C ASP A 15 6.82 -11.85 18.59
N TRP A 16 7.23 -10.71 18.06
CA TRP A 16 6.78 -9.40 18.52
C TRP A 16 5.28 -9.16 18.28
N TYR A 17 4.69 -9.93 17.36
CA TYR A 17 3.28 -9.88 16.98
C TYR A 17 2.53 -11.16 17.41
N ALA A 18 3.06 -11.94 18.36
CA ALA A 18 2.44 -13.19 18.82
C ALA A 18 1.05 -12.97 19.46
N ASP A 19 0.83 -11.81 20.07
CA ASP A 19 -0.45 -11.39 20.67
C ASP A 19 -1.47 -10.89 19.64
N VAL A 20 -1.01 -10.53 18.44
CA VAL A 20 -1.83 -10.08 17.31
C VAL A 20 -1.57 -10.95 16.06
N PRO A 21 -1.82 -12.28 16.11
CA PRO A 21 -1.35 -13.23 15.10
C PRO A 21 -1.97 -13.05 13.70
N PHE A 22 -3.05 -12.28 13.58
CA PHE A 22 -3.70 -11.95 12.31
C PHE A 22 -3.26 -10.60 11.74
N TYR A 23 -2.48 -9.81 12.50
CA TYR A 23 -1.94 -8.54 12.04
C TYR A 23 -0.87 -8.78 10.96
N GLY A 24 -1.19 -8.37 9.74
CA GLY A 24 -0.33 -8.59 8.58
C GLY A 24 -0.07 -10.06 8.25
N ARG A 25 -0.90 -11.00 8.72
CA ARG A 25 -0.80 -12.43 8.37
C ARG A 25 -2.17 -12.97 7.99
N TYR A 26 -2.20 -13.79 6.94
CA TYR A 26 -3.40 -14.53 6.59
C TYR A 26 -3.09 -15.98 6.27
N PHE A 27 -3.69 -16.86 7.06
CA PHE A 27 -3.79 -18.28 6.75
C PHE A 27 -5.26 -18.61 6.49
N PRO A 28 -5.64 -18.96 5.25
CA PRO A 28 -7.01 -19.31 4.91
C PRO A 28 -7.55 -20.44 5.79
N ARG A 29 -8.80 -20.32 6.20
CA ARG A 29 -9.52 -21.31 7.03
C ARG A 29 -10.79 -21.78 6.31
N PRO A 30 -11.20 -23.04 6.49
CA PRO A 30 -12.47 -23.53 5.97
C PRO A 30 -13.71 -22.78 6.50
N THR A 31 -13.55 -22.03 7.59
CA THR A 31 -14.60 -21.21 8.22
C THR A 31 -14.60 -19.76 7.74
N ASP A 32 -13.72 -19.39 6.80
CA ASP A 32 -13.66 -18.03 6.29
C ASP A 32 -14.94 -17.68 5.54
N PHE A 33 -15.33 -16.41 5.63
CA PHE A 33 -16.48 -15.90 4.90
C PHE A 33 -16.27 -16.10 3.40
N THR A 34 -17.16 -16.84 2.78
CA THR A 34 -17.20 -17.04 1.32
C THR A 34 -18.44 -16.35 0.80
N PRO A 35 -18.30 -15.21 0.10
CA PRO A 35 -19.46 -14.53 -0.46
C PRO A 35 -20.11 -15.37 -1.56
N ASP A 36 -21.42 -15.22 -1.77
CA ASP A 36 -22.10 -15.82 -2.92
C ASP A 36 -21.50 -15.22 -4.21
N GLU A 37 -20.95 -16.09 -5.06
CA GLU A 37 -20.20 -15.71 -6.27
C GLU A 37 -20.98 -14.76 -7.20
N LYS A 38 -22.32 -14.88 -7.21
CA LYS A 38 -23.18 -14.02 -8.04
C LYS A 38 -23.14 -12.53 -7.66
N HIS A 39 -22.69 -12.23 -6.44
CA HIS A 39 -22.59 -10.87 -5.90
C HIS A 39 -21.18 -10.27 -5.99
N ILE A 40 -20.17 -11.06 -6.39
CA ILE A 40 -18.79 -10.59 -6.53
C ILE A 40 -18.67 -9.70 -7.78
N ASN A 41 -18.06 -8.51 -7.62
CA ASN A 41 -17.89 -7.52 -8.69
C ASN A 41 -19.21 -7.17 -9.43
N CYS A 42 -20.35 -7.28 -8.76
CA CYS A 42 -21.68 -7.09 -9.33
C CYS A 42 -22.36 -5.85 -8.73
N THR A 43 -22.91 -4.99 -9.59
CA THR A 43 -23.56 -3.74 -9.19
C THR A 43 -25.08 -3.76 -9.36
N THR A 44 -25.69 -4.95 -9.49
CA THR A 44 -27.15 -5.09 -9.54
C THR A 44 -27.78 -4.65 -8.22
N PRO A 45 -29.05 -4.21 -8.21
CA PRO A 45 -29.76 -3.87 -6.98
C PRO A 45 -29.69 -4.96 -5.91
N ASP A 46 -29.87 -6.23 -6.30
CA ASP A 46 -29.78 -7.39 -5.41
C ASP A 46 -28.38 -7.55 -4.80
N SER A 47 -27.31 -7.31 -5.58
CA SER A 47 -25.93 -7.34 -5.08
C SER A 47 -25.63 -6.15 -4.16
N LEU A 48 -26.15 -4.98 -4.49
CA LEU A 48 -26.05 -3.81 -3.61
C LEU A 48 -26.79 -4.06 -2.30
N GLU A 49 -27.98 -4.67 -2.32
CA GLU A 49 -28.72 -5.05 -1.12
C GLU A 49 -27.96 -6.10 -0.28
N TYR A 50 -27.40 -7.13 -0.95
CA TYR A 50 -26.57 -8.15 -0.31
C TYR A 50 -25.40 -7.54 0.48
N TRP A 51 -24.71 -6.54 -0.10
CA TRP A 51 -23.61 -5.83 0.56
C TRP A 51 -24.05 -4.74 1.54
N SER A 52 -25.25 -4.17 1.37
CA SER A 52 -25.77 -3.03 2.16
C SER A 52 -26.02 -3.32 3.64
N THR A 53 -26.09 -4.60 4.02
CA THR A 53 -26.37 -5.03 5.40
C THR A 53 -25.23 -4.69 6.38
N VAL A 54 -24.09 -4.20 5.90
CA VAL A 54 -22.98 -3.74 6.74
C VAL A 54 -23.18 -2.27 7.14
N ASN A 55 -24.05 -2.02 8.12
CA ASN A 55 -24.20 -0.74 8.83
C ASN A 55 -24.37 0.53 7.96
N GLY A 56 -24.99 0.43 6.78
CA GLY A 56 -25.27 1.59 5.93
C GLY A 56 -24.02 2.29 5.39
N ARG A 57 -22.91 1.55 5.24
CA ARG A 57 -21.67 2.02 4.62
C ARG A 57 -21.47 1.35 3.27
N ASP A 58 -20.82 2.06 2.35
CA ASP A 58 -20.35 1.43 1.12
C ASP A 58 -19.28 0.39 1.47
N VAL A 59 -19.48 -0.83 0.97
CA VAL A 59 -18.56 -1.95 1.20
C VAL A 59 -18.08 -2.46 -0.14
N PHE A 60 -16.77 -2.67 -0.20
CA PHE A 60 -16.12 -3.41 -1.27
C PHE A 60 -15.58 -4.72 -0.69
N VAL A 61 -15.85 -5.83 -1.37
CA VAL A 61 -15.37 -7.14 -0.95
C VAL A 61 -14.43 -7.71 -1.99
N GLN A 62 -13.27 -8.15 -1.51
CA GLN A 62 -12.24 -8.77 -2.31
C GLN A 62 -11.83 -10.09 -1.66
N GLU A 63 -11.35 -11.01 -2.48
CA GLU A 63 -10.63 -12.15 -1.96
C GLU A 63 -9.38 -11.66 -1.24
N ARG A 64 -9.21 -12.10 0.01
CA ARG A 64 -8.03 -11.74 0.78
C ARG A 64 -6.83 -12.51 0.21
N ILE A 65 -5.79 -11.78 -0.17
CA ILE A 65 -4.54 -12.38 -0.62
C ILE A 65 -3.92 -13.11 0.59
N PRO A 66 -3.63 -14.43 0.47
CA PRO A 66 -2.91 -15.17 1.52
C PRO A 66 -1.54 -14.55 1.76
N GLU A 67 -0.81 -15.04 2.76
CA GLU A 67 0.57 -14.66 3.05
C GLU A 67 0.74 -13.50 4.05
N VAL A 68 1.96 -12.95 4.10
CA VAL A 68 2.44 -12.06 5.17
C VAL A 68 2.69 -10.67 4.61
N GLY A 69 2.26 -9.63 5.32
CA GLY A 69 2.62 -8.25 5.03
C GLY A 69 4.12 -8.02 5.21
N LEU A 70 4.74 -7.29 4.29
CA LEU A 70 6.18 -7.07 4.30
C LEU A 70 6.63 -6.34 5.58
N ASN A 71 5.78 -5.48 6.16
CA ASN A 71 6.02 -4.84 7.45
C ASN A 71 6.28 -5.83 8.59
N ILE A 72 5.64 -7.00 8.54
CA ILE A 72 5.82 -8.08 9.51
C ILE A 72 7.09 -8.87 9.21
N ALA A 73 7.27 -9.26 7.95
CA ALA A 73 8.42 -10.04 7.51
C ALA A 73 9.73 -9.26 7.67
N TRP A 74 9.68 -7.92 7.65
CA TRP A 74 10.83 -7.00 7.60
C TRP A 74 11.90 -7.27 8.65
N GLN A 75 11.49 -7.61 9.87
CA GLN A 75 12.39 -7.86 11.00
C GLN A 75 13.10 -9.24 10.94
N TYR A 76 12.64 -10.13 10.06
CA TYR A 76 13.14 -11.51 9.94
C TYR A 76 13.89 -11.77 8.63
N VAL A 77 13.82 -10.84 7.68
CA VAL A 77 14.49 -10.94 6.39
C VAL A 77 15.85 -10.25 6.40
N SER A 78 16.79 -10.82 5.66
CA SER A 78 18.15 -10.28 5.48
C SER A 78 18.16 -9.02 4.61
N GLN A 79 19.26 -8.26 4.66
CA GLN A 79 19.45 -7.05 3.84
C GLN A 79 19.39 -7.34 2.32
N SER A 80 19.84 -8.52 1.87
CA SER A 80 19.72 -8.91 0.47
C SER A 80 18.26 -9.16 0.07
N GLN A 81 17.46 -9.76 0.95
CA GLN A 81 16.01 -9.92 0.73
C GLN A 81 15.30 -8.55 0.71
N LYS A 82 15.61 -7.64 1.64
CA LYS A 82 15.07 -6.25 1.63
C LYS A 82 15.36 -5.53 0.31
N THR A 83 16.60 -5.65 -0.18
CA THR A 83 17.01 -5.10 -1.48
C THR A 83 16.25 -5.74 -2.63
N SER A 84 16.07 -7.07 -2.61
CA SER A 84 15.26 -7.79 -3.61
C SER A 84 13.81 -7.30 -3.64
N PHE A 85 13.16 -7.16 -2.49
CA PHE A 85 11.78 -6.66 -2.42
C PHE A 85 11.64 -5.24 -2.95
N LYS A 86 12.55 -4.33 -2.58
CA LYS A 86 12.56 -2.96 -3.13
C LYS A 86 12.68 -2.98 -4.66
N GLN A 87 13.56 -3.82 -5.20
CA GLN A 87 13.73 -3.95 -6.64
C GLN A 87 12.46 -4.50 -7.33
N GLN A 88 11.82 -5.51 -6.76
CA GLN A 88 10.54 -6.03 -7.26
C GLN A 88 9.45 -4.95 -7.28
N ILE A 89 9.35 -4.13 -6.24
CA ILE A 89 8.40 -3.01 -6.20
C ILE A 89 8.73 -1.93 -7.22
N ARG A 90 10.02 -1.61 -7.43
CA ARG A 90 10.43 -0.69 -8.50
C ARG A 90 10.02 -1.20 -9.89
N GLU A 91 10.10 -2.51 -10.12
CA GLU A 91 9.60 -3.11 -11.36
C GLU A 91 8.07 -3.03 -11.49
N VAL A 92 7.34 -3.21 -10.39
CA VAL A 92 5.88 -2.98 -10.36
C VAL A 92 5.55 -1.52 -10.67
N LEU A 93 6.23 -0.56 -10.03
CA LEU A 93 6.07 0.87 -10.29
C LEU A 93 6.28 1.23 -11.75
N ARG A 94 7.37 0.73 -12.37
CA ARG A 94 7.62 0.94 -13.81
C ARG A 94 6.48 0.40 -14.67
N LYS A 95 5.93 -0.78 -14.32
CA LYS A 95 4.77 -1.34 -15.04
C LYS A 95 3.50 -0.52 -14.86
N LEU A 96 3.22 -0.04 -13.66
CA LEU A 96 2.08 0.86 -13.43
C LEU A 96 2.23 2.13 -14.26
N CYS A 97 3.46 2.65 -14.35
CA CYS A 97 3.73 3.90 -15.03
C CYS A 97 3.61 3.83 -16.57
N THR A 98 3.54 2.64 -17.17
CA THR A 98 3.21 2.51 -18.59
C THR A 98 1.72 2.64 -18.88
N THR A 99 0.88 2.62 -17.84
CA THR A 99 -0.56 2.87 -17.96
C THR A 99 -0.78 4.38 -18.03
N ILE A 100 -1.03 4.86 -19.23
CA ILE A 100 -1.31 6.28 -19.49
C ILE A 100 -2.70 6.65 -19.01
N SER A 101 -2.86 7.92 -18.60
CA SER A 101 -4.17 8.45 -18.25
C SER A 101 -5.14 8.42 -19.43
N PRO A 102 -6.45 8.26 -19.20
CA PRO A 102 -7.47 8.60 -20.19
C PRO A 102 -7.23 10.01 -20.73
N ALA A 103 -7.50 10.24 -22.02
CA ALA A 103 -7.22 11.51 -22.71
C ALA A 103 -7.89 12.74 -22.06
N GLU A 104 -8.92 12.52 -21.24
CA GLU A 104 -9.68 13.54 -20.52
C GLU A 104 -8.95 14.03 -19.26
N ILE A 105 -8.00 13.25 -18.73
CA ILE A 105 -7.19 13.62 -17.58
C ILE A 105 -5.98 14.42 -18.06
N SER A 106 -5.98 15.71 -17.73
CA SER A 106 -4.91 16.66 -18.07
C SER A 106 -4.23 17.27 -16.85
N ARG A 107 -4.56 16.77 -15.65
CA ARG A 107 -4.14 17.27 -14.34
C ARG A 107 -4.05 16.12 -13.34
N ARG A 108 -3.24 16.28 -12.29
CA ARG A 108 -3.14 15.34 -11.16
C ARG A 108 -4.52 15.10 -10.58
N SER A 109 -4.88 13.84 -10.41
CA SER A 109 -6.16 13.44 -9.86
C SER A 109 -6.09 12.04 -9.28
N TYR A 110 -6.86 11.79 -8.21
CA TYR A 110 -7.13 10.42 -7.78
C TYR A 110 -8.02 9.70 -8.80
N VAL A 111 -7.94 8.37 -8.85
CA VAL A 111 -8.81 7.56 -9.74
C VAL A 111 -10.27 7.80 -9.43
N VAL A 112 -10.62 7.80 -8.15
CA VAL A 112 -11.98 8.08 -7.69
C VAL A 112 -12.07 9.55 -7.32
N THR A 113 -12.85 10.30 -8.10
CA THR A 113 -13.13 11.71 -7.83
C THR A 113 -13.86 11.85 -6.51
N ASP A 114 -13.39 12.76 -5.68
CA ASP A 114 -13.93 13.02 -4.36
C ASP A 114 -14.17 14.53 -4.20
N PRO A 115 -15.39 14.98 -3.86
CA PRO A 115 -15.67 16.39 -3.62
C PRO A 115 -14.99 16.92 -2.34
N ASP A 116 -14.65 16.04 -1.39
CA ASP A 116 -13.95 16.38 -0.16
C ASP A 116 -12.93 15.30 0.24
N PRO A 117 -11.79 15.21 -0.48
CA PRO A 117 -10.77 14.22 -0.20
C PRO A 117 -10.10 14.42 1.17
N PHE A 118 -10.24 15.59 1.79
CA PHE A 118 -9.68 15.84 3.12
C PHE A 118 -10.45 15.07 4.18
N GLU A 119 -11.76 15.25 4.25
CA GLU A 119 -12.60 14.57 5.24
C GLU A 119 -12.77 13.08 4.93
N HIS A 120 -12.94 12.70 3.66
CA HIS A 120 -13.27 11.32 3.31
C HIS A 120 -12.06 10.38 3.25
N ARG A 121 -10.87 10.89 2.89
CA ARG A 121 -9.64 10.08 2.76
C ARG A 121 -8.60 10.37 3.83
N GLY A 122 -8.76 11.46 4.59
CA GLY A 122 -7.79 11.86 5.59
C GLY A 122 -6.46 12.35 5.00
N ILE A 123 -6.47 12.94 3.80
CA ILE A 123 -5.24 13.43 3.17
C ILE A 123 -4.62 14.59 3.98
N GLN A 124 -3.29 14.64 4.04
CA GLN A 124 -2.60 15.73 4.71
C GLN A 124 -2.68 17.03 3.90
N GLU A 125 -2.62 18.19 4.57
CA GLU A 125 -2.63 19.51 3.91
C GLU A 125 -1.53 19.62 2.84
N LEU A 126 -0.34 19.12 3.13
CA LEU A 126 0.77 19.09 2.17
C LEU A 126 0.46 18.26 0.92
N GLU A 127 -0.25 17.13 1.08
CA GLU A 127 -0.66 16.31 -0.07
C GLU A 127 -1.66 17.06 -0.94
N ARG A 128 -2.66 17.67 -0.30
CA ARG A 128 -3.68 18.47 -0.97
C ARG A 128 -3.04 19.60 -1.76
N ASP A 129 -2.09 20.31 -1.17
CA ASP A 129 -1.42 21.44 -1.81
C ASP A 129 -0.58 21.02 -3.01
N VAL A 130 0.00 19.80 -2.99
CA VAL A 130 0.75 19.25 -4.12
C VAL A 130 -0.19 18.75 -5.22
N ILE A 131 -1.21 17.97 -4.87
CA ILE A 131 -2.13 17.33 -5.83
C ILE A 131 -3.08 18.36 -6.45
N PHE A 132 -3.61 19.30 -5.67
CA PHE A 132 -4.63 20.26 -6.12
C PHE A 132 -4.08 21.69 -6.29
N ALA A 133 -2.76 21.82 -6.46
CA ALA A 133 -2.10 23.09 -6.76
C ALA A 133 -2.76 23.82 -7.95
N ALA A 134 -2.69 25.15 -7.98
CA ALA A 134 -3.15 25.92 -9.13
C ALA A 134 -2.36 25.55 -10.42
N ASP A 135 -1.08 25.21 -10.28
CA ASP A 135 -0.21 24.71 -11.35
C ASP A 135 -0.18 23.17 -11.42
N ASN A 136 -1.29 22.51 -11.10
CA ASN A 136 -1.44 21.06 -11.16
C ASN A 136 -1.31 20.53 -12.61
N LYS A 137 -0.06 20.40 -13.06
CA LYS A 137 0.34 19.78 -14.31
C LYS A 137 1.68 19.09 -14.10
N ASP A 138 1.78 17.91 -14.68
CA ASP A 138 3.03 17.18 -14.84
C ASP A 138 3.31 17.01 -16.34
N ASP A 139 4.57 16.82 -16.70
CA ASP A 139 4.94 16.50 -18.09
C ASP A 139 4.49 15.06 -18.44
N ASP A 140 4.35 14.21 -17.43
CA ASP A 140 3.90 12.83 -17.48
C ASP A 140 2.66 12.61 -16.61
N PHE A 141 1.70 11.81 -17.10
CA PHE A 141 0.51 11.40 -16.35
C PHE A 141 0.36 9.88 -16.44
N SER A 142 0.89 9.21 -15.44
CA SER A 142 0.84 7.77 -15.35
C SER A 142 0.06 7.29 -14.14
N PHE A 143 -0.43 6.07 -14.21
CA PHE A 143 -1.12 5.46 -13.09
C PHE A 143 -0.15 5.15 -11.95
N MET A 144 -0.49 5.63 -10.75
CA MET A 144 0.31 5.52 -9.54
C MET A 144 -0.52 4.95 -8.40
N HIS A 145 0.08 4.09 -7.58
CA HIS A 145 -0.51 3.65 -6.32
C HIS A 145 -0.52 4.75 -5.25
N ASN A 146 0.55 5.55 -5.19
CA ASN A 146 0.71 6.73 -4.31
C ASN A 146 0.62 6.44 -2.78
N ASP A 147 0.76 5.17 -2.40
CA ASP A 147 0.88 4.74 -0.99
C ASP A 147 1.62 3.39 -0.86
N ILE A 148 2.79 3.29 -1.47
CA ILE A 148 3.57 2.05 -1.43
C ILE A 148 4.39 1.99 -0.13
N SER A 149 3.73 1.50 0.91
CA SER A 149 4.30 1.21 2.23
C SER A 149 4.62 -0.28 2.39
N LEU A 150 5.38 -0.64 3.42
CA LEU A 150 5.67 -2.05 3.74
C LEU A 150 4.39 -2.82 4.13
N SER A 151 3.40 -2.17 4.74
CA SER A 151 2.13 -2.82 5.12
C SER A 151 1.25 -3.12 3.92
N ASN A 152 1.42 -2.39 2.83
CA ASN A 152 0.63 -2.52 1.61
C ASN A 152 1.22 -3.56 0.65
N CYS A 153 2.39 -4.11 0.97
CA CYS A 153 3.05 -5.17 0.21
C CYS A 153 2.86 -6.53 0.89
N ILE A 154 2.43 -7.54 0.14
CA ILE A 154 2.28 -8.93 0.63
C ILE A 154 3.40 -9.77 0.03
N VAL A 155 4.03 -10.61 0.86
CA VAL A 155 5.19 -11.41 0.50
C VAL A 155 5.09 -12.87 0.87
N ASP A 156 5.65 -13.71 0.01
CA ASP A 156 5.90 -15.12 0.25
C ASP A 156 7.13 -15.57 -0.54
N ASN A 157 7.92 -16.47 0.05
CA ASN A 157 9.07 -17.11 -0.59
C ASN A 157 9.98 -16.13 -1.38
N ASP A 158 10.38 -15.03 -0.73
CA ASP A 158 11.23 -13.98 -1.29
C ASP A 158 10.62 -13.19 -2.48
N ARG A 159 9.30 -13.25 -2.65
CA ARG A 159 8.57 -12.55 -3.71
C ARG A 159 7.50 -11.62 -3.16
N ILE A 160 7.31 -10.48 -3.82
CA ILE A 160 6.06 -9.71 -3.71
C ILE A 160 4.97 -10.50 -4.44
N VAL A 161 3.92 -10.86 -3.72
CA VAL A 161 2.75 -11.61 -4.24
C VAL A 161 1.48 -10.79 -4.25
N GLY A 162 1.46 -9.63 -3.59
CA GLY A 162 0.32 -8.73 -3.58
C GLY A 162 0.70 -7.27 -3.30
N LEU A 163 -0.08 -6.37 -3.87
CA LEU A 163 -0.09 -4.94 -3.55
C LEU A 163 -1.54 -4.55 -3.29
N ILE A 164 -1.79 -4.00 -2.11
CA ILE A 164 -3.13 -3.67 -1.60
C ILE A 164 -3.21 -2.19 -1.24
N ASP A 165 -4.41 -1.74 -0.87
CA ASP A 165 -4.66 -0.38 -0.37
C ASP A 165 -4.51 0.73 -1.43
N TRP A 166 -5.29 0.57 -2.50
CA TRP A 166 -5.28 1.46 -3.66
C TRP A 166 -6.07 2.77 -3.45
N GLU A 167 -6.43 3.10 -2.21
CA GLU A 167 -7.27 4.27 -1.93
C GLU A 167 -6.62 5.57 -2.42
N MET A 168 -5.29 5.67 -2.32
CA MET A 168 -4.52 6.85 -2.73
C MET A 168 -4.18 6.86 -4.22
N ALA A 169 -4.60 5.85 -4.98
CA ALA A 169 -4.22 5.68 -6.36
C ALA A 169 -4.76 6.80 -7.25
N GLY A 170 -3.98 7.18 -8.26
CA GLY A 170 -4.32 8.29 -9.14
C GLY A 170 -3.41 8.40 -10.35
N PHE A 171 -3.62 9.46 -11.12
CA PHE A 171 -2.82 9.82 -12.28
C PHE A 171 -1.97 11.03 -11.91
N PHE A 172 -0.67 10.79 -11.72
CA PHE A 172 0.32 11.78 -11.29
C PHE A 172 1.62 11.55 -12.06
N GLY A 173 2.45 12.60 -12.18
CA GLY A 173 3.80 12.45 -12.69
C GLY A 173 4.72 11.75 -11.69
N TRP A 174 5.75 11.07 -12.20
CA TRP A 174 6.70 10.31 -11.38
C TRP A 174 7.35 11.16 -10.29
N LYS A 175 7.76 12.40 -10.64
CA LYS A 175 8.37 13.34 -9.69
C LYS A 175 7.40 13.76 -8.59
N THR A 176 6.12 13.94 -8.94
CA THR A 176 5.07 14.27 -7.98
C THR A 176 4.85 13.11 -7.00
N ALA A 177 4.72 11.89 -7.51
CA ALA A 177 4.59 10.69 -6.69
C ALA A 177 5.82 10.50 -5.78
N ALA A 178 7.04 10.72 -6.30
CA ALA A 178 8.28 10.65 -5.52
C ALA A 178 8.30 11.68 -4.38
N ASN A 179 7.87 12.92 -4.65
CA ASN A 179 7.79 13.96 -3.62
C ASN A 179 6.79 13.58 -2.51
N ILE A 180 5.59 13.09 -2.87
CA ILE A 180 4.59 12.63 -1.89
C ILE A 180 5.13 11.45 -1.07
N HIS A 181 5.80 10.49 -1.73
CA HIS A 181 6.39 9.33 -1.06
C HIS A 181 7.37 9.74 0.05
N VAL A 182 8.32 10.62 -0.27
CA VAL A 182 9.34 11.09 0.68
C VAL A 182 8.75 12.03 1.75
N GLN A 183 7.79 12.88 1.37
CA GLN A 183 7.27 13.90 2.29
C GLN A 183 6.16 13.40 3.21
N ILE A 184 5.42 12.36 2.81
CA ILE A 184 4.14 12.00 3.42
C ILE A 184 4.05 10.50 3.73
N ARG A 185 4.50 9.63 2.81
CA ARG A 185 4.33 8.16 2.95
C ARG A 185 5.44 7.45 3.70
N THR A 186 6.56 8.13 3.91
CA THR A 186 7.73 7.51 4.53
C THR A 186 8.20 8.27 5.77
N PRO A 187 8.86 7.56 6.72
CA PRO A 187 9.41 8.20 7.89
C PRO A 187 10.51 9.20 7.51
N LYS A 188 10.59 10.31 8.25
CA LYS A 188 11.65 11.30 8.09
C LYS A 188 12.65 11.19 9.23
N ARG A 189 13.93 11.45 8.94
CA ARG A 189 15.00 11.37 9.94
C ARG A 189 14.72 12.26 11.15
N GLU A 190 14.13 13.43 10.91
CA GLU A 190 13.77 14.41 11.94
C GLU A 190 12.81 13.83 12.99
N ASN A 191 11.97 12.86 12.60
CA ASN A 191 11.02 12.20 13.50
C ASN A 191 11.71 11.33 14.58
N PHE A 192 12.99 10.97 14.38
CA PHE A 192 13.73 10.06 15.27
C PHE A 192 14.88 10.73 16.02
N VAL A 193 15.10 12.04 15.84
CA VAL A 193 16.22 12.77 16.47
C VAL A 193 16.23 12.63 18.00
N SER A 194 15.05 12.66 18.63
CA SER A 194 14.91 12.53 20.08
C SER A 194 15.20 11.13 20.61
N LEU A 195 15.18 10.10 19.75
CA LEU A 195 15.36 8.70 20.13
C LEU A 195 16.83 8.27 20.11
N ASN A 196 17.74 9.09 19.55
CA ASN A 196 19.18 8.83 19.48
C ASN A 196 19.51 7.39 19.00
N LEU A 197 18.81 6.95 17.95
CA LEU A 197 18.93 5.61 17.41
C LEU A 197 20.30 5.39 16.75
N PRO A 198 20.86 4.17 16.79
CA PRO A 198 22.05 3.82 16.01
C PRO A 198 21.83 4.06 14.52
N GLU A 199 22.87 4.48 13.80
CA GLU A 199 22.79 4.79 12.37
C GLU A 199 22.34 3.58 11.53
N GLU A 200 22.72 2.36 11.92
CA GLU A 200 22.24 1.13 11.29
C GLU A 200 20.70 0.98 11.37
N MET A 201 20.12 1.32 12.53
CA MET A 201 18.67 1.26 12.74
C MET A 201 17.96 2.37 11.96
N LEU A 202 18.54 3.58 11.93
CA LEU A 202 18.01 4.68 11.12
C LEU A 202 18.03 4.32 9.63
N ASN A 203 19.11 3.72 9.14
CA ASN A 203 19.21 3.28 7.75
C ASN A 203 18.17 2.21 7.41
N ASP A 204 17.84 1.31 8.35
CA ASP A 204 16.78 0.32 8.13
C ASP A 204 15.38 0.95 8.09
N ILE A 205 15.11 1.93 8.95
CA ILE A 205 13.84 2.69 8.98
C ILE A 205 13.65 3.51 7.70
N LEU A 206 14.71 4.18 7.25
CA LEU A 206 14.70 5.05 6.06
C LEU A 206 14.95 4.27 4.76
N PHE A 207 15.13 2.95 4.85
CA PHE A 207 15.50 2.11 3.72
C PHE A 207 14.53 2.22 2.56
N TRP A 208 13.24 2.49 2.82
CA TRP A 208 12.20 2.53 1.79
C TRP A 208 12.03 3.91 1.11
N ASN A 209 12.72 4.94 1.58
CA ASN A 209 12.50 6.33 1.16
C ASN A 209 12.94 6.59 -0.29
N ASP A 210 13.97 5.88 -0.76
CA ASP A 210 14.56 6.02 -2.09
C ASP A 210 13.79 5.24 -3.18
N LEU A 211 12.55 4.82 -2.92
CA LEU A 211 11.81 3.92 -3.81
C LEU A 211 11.75 4.43 -5.26
N TYR A 212 11.59 5.74 -5.41
CA TYR A 212 11.49 6.46 -6.69
C TYR A 212 12.84 6.97 -7.23
N ASP A 213 13.96 6.73 -6.54
CA ASP A 213 15.32 7.14 -6.95
C ASP A 213 15.88 6.22 -8.04
N VAL A 214 15.08 6.00 -9.07
CA VAL A 214 15.41 5.21 -10.26
C VAL A 214 14.80 5.87 -11.49
N GLU A 215 15.50 5.76 -12.62
CA GLU A 215 14.92 6.10 -13.91
C GLU A 215 13.86 5.05 -14.30
N TYR A 216 12.81 5.51 -14.99
CA TYR A 216 11.69 4.71 -15.50
C TYR A 216 11.56 4.83 -17.02
#